data_AF-A0A7S4LKH0-F1
#
_entry.id   AF-A0A7S4LKH0-F1
#
_cell.length_a   1.000
_cell.length_b   1.000
_cell.length_c   1.000
_cell.angle_alpha   90.00
_cell.angle_beta   90.00
_cell.angle_gamma   90.00
#
_symmetry.space_group_name_H-M   'P 1'
#
loop_
_entity.id
_entity.type
_entity.pdbx_description
1 polymer ?
#
loop_
_entity_poly.entity_id
_entity_poly.type
_entity_poly.pdbx_seq_one_letter_code
_entity_poly.pdbx_strand_id
1 'polypeptide(L)'
;FKVPSLNDQLIYALQFTFYQLQGKVKTASTEELTRSFGWSQEDTACVQHDIQELNRILCDKLAEKMKGTEVEGTIDKLFCGTKVNYVRCLDTEYTSIRTEKFYDITLQVANMKGIESALNQYTQPELLEGENKYCVEKDGVKKYHTAEKGVYFKSLPPVLCLHLQRMEVDFEDMRHYKLNTKFEFPMTLDMSPYLAHPEWQQEEDTLKRQDTVDQIRTTSFRGLQNSRGTYSLQSVIVHSGTPYCGHYYAFVRPECRGQWYRFDDSIVTPASMQEAVHENFGGDLDGFGENTTSAYMLVYIHNQCVDKVLRRAVCSVPSTLKTRMDLTLEKELGADVHPTSSTGMVELTVVTSKDLEGIGDCSAVDLFGPACTSGGSKLMVPKGSTFGQLREQVAKHSKLPVHEIRLWLFARQGNATPVNQPSRIVVPPALDTPINSQLALDFDEDEVNPKRKVFLEIATTDVFPGSGREIAYLGQASQSSTFHDGAR
;
A
#
# COMPACT_ATOMS: atom_id res chain seq x y z
N PHE A 1 18.91 -12.47 -31.98
CA PHE A 1 18.04 -11.59 -31.17
C PHE A 1 18.91 -10.97 -30.08
N LYS A 2 19.14 -9.65 -30.09
CA LYS A 2 19.81 -8.98 -28.96
C LYS A 2 18.92 -9.17 -27.73
N VAL A 3 19.49 -9.71 -26.65
CA VAL A 3 18.83 -9.68 -25.34
C VAL A 3 18.58 -8.20 -25.03
N PRO A 4 17.32 -7.77 -24.83
CA PRO A 4 17.03 -6.38 -24.48
C PRO A 4 17.83 -6.01 -23.23
N SER A 5 18.32 -4.77 -23.16
CA SER A 5 18.92 -4.30 -21.92
C SER A 5 17.89 -4.40 -20.78
N LEU A 6 18.32 -4.59 -19.53
CA LEU A 6 17.42 -4.65 -18.36
C LEU A 6 16.45 -3.45 -18.33
N ASN A 7 16.92 -2.28 -18.81
CA ASN A 7 16.13 -1.04 -18.90
C ASN A 7 15.09 -1.03 -20.04
N ASP A 8 15.26 -1.83 -21.09
CA ASP A 8 14.24 -1.98 -22.15
C ASP A 8 13.09 -2.90 -21.71
N GLN A 9 13.33 -3.75 -20.71
CA GLN A 9 12.29 -4.57 -20.08
C GLN A 9 11.32 -3.71 -19.27
N LEU A 10 11.78 -2.64 -18.59
CA LEU A 10 10.91 -1.78 -17.79
C LEU A 10 9.79 -1.12 -18.61
N ILE A 11 10.16 -0.52 -19.75
CA ILE A 11 9.18 0.15 -20.62
C ILE A 11 8.18 -0.85 -21.17
N TYR A 12 8.66 -2.02 -21.61
CA TYR A 12 7.79 -3.08 -22.10
C TYR A 12 6.86 -3.62 -21.01
N ALA A 13 7.38 -3.87 -19.80
CA ALA A 13 6.60 -4.37 -18.66
C ALA A 13 5.51 -3.36 -18.25
N LEU A 14 5.81 -2.06 -18.27
CA LEU A 14 4.81 -1.02 -17.99
C LEU A 14 3.73 -0.97 -19.10
N GLN A 15 4.14 -1.03 -20.37
CA GLN A 15 3.20 -1.11 -21.49
C GLN A 15 2.30 -2.35 -21.37
N PHE A 16 2.86 -3.49 -20.98
CA PHE A 16 2.14 -4.75 -20.79
C PHE A 16 1.17 -4.67 -19.61
N THR A 17 1.59 -4.06 -18.50
CA THR A 17 0.73 -3.82 -17.33
C THR A 17 -0.47 -2.92 -17.71
N PHE A 18 -0.22 -1.82 -18.42
CA PHE A 18 -1.31 -0.96 -18.91
C PHE A 18 -2.20 -1.67 -19.93
N TYR A 19 -1.65 -2.55 -20.77
CA TYR A 19 -2.44 -3.36 -21.69
C TYR A 19 -3.36 -4.33 -20.96
N GLN A 20 -2.87 -4.99 -19.91
CA GLN A 20 -3.67 -5.86 -19.03
C GLN A 20 -4.82 -5.08 -18.37
N LEU A 21 -4.53 -3.91 -17.80
CA LEU A 21 -5.49 -3.05 -17.11
C LEU A 21 -6.57 -2.46 -18.03
N GLN A 22 -6.40 -2.50 -19.35
CA GLN A 22 -7.45 -2.11 -20.32
C GLN A 22 -8.58 -3.16 -20.46
N GLY A 23 -8.74 -4.05 -19.47
CA GLY A 23 -9.82 -5.04 -19.41
C GLY A 23 -9.51 -6.37 -20.10
N LYS A 24 -8.22 -6.71 -20.24
CA LYS A 24 -7.78 -7.98 -20.86
C LYS A 24 -7.77 -9.15 -19.88
N VAL A 25 -7.61 -8.85 -18.60
CA VAL A 25 -7.51 -9.82 -17.51
C VAL A 25 -8.37 -9.37 -16.33
N LYS A 26 -8.74 -10.31 -15.46
CA LYS A 26 -9.48 -10.00 -14.22
C LYS A 26 -8.59 -9.26 -13.21
N THR A 27 -7.34 -9.70 -13.08
CA THR A 27 -6.31 -9.12 -12.21
C THR A 27 -5.04 -9.01 -13.04
N ALA A 28 -4.43 -7.81 -13.08
CA ALA A 28 -3.17 -7.60 -13.78
C ALA A 28 -2.00 -7.98 -12.87
N SER A 29 -1.06 -8.77 -13.38
CA SER A 29 0.17 -9.09 -12.66
C SER A 29 1.22 -8.00 -12.86
N THR A 30 1.93 -7.65 -11.79
CA THR A 30 3.05 -6.69 -11.79
C THR A 30 4.41 -7.38 -11.67
N GLU A 31 4.49 -8.72 -11.71
CA GLU A 31 5.74 -9.46 -11.52
C GLU A 31 6.83 -9.09 -12.53
N GLU A 32 6.48 -8.92 -13.81
CA GLU A 32 7.46 -8.50 -14.83
C GLU A 32 7.93 -7.06 -14.58
N LEU A 33 7.05 -6.22 -14.05
CA LEU A 33 7.35 -4.83 -13.71
C LEU A 33 8.32 -4.77 -12.53
N THR A 34 8.06 -5.46 -11.42
CA THR A 34 8.95 -5.49 -10.24
C THR A 34 10.31 -6.08 -10.59
N ARG A 35 10.33 -7.18 -11.36
CA ARG A 35 11.57 -7.77 -11.89
C ARG A 35 12.36 -6.79 -12.73
N SER A 36 11.70 -5.95 -13.53
CA SER A 36 12.36 -4.94 -14.36
C SER A 36 12.94 -3.77 -13.56
N PHE A 37 12.47 -3.54 -12.33
CA PHE A 37 13.10 -2.61 -11.38
C PHE A 37 14.36 -3.17 -10.75
N GLY A 38 14.64 -4.47 -10.93
CA GLY A 38 15.75 -5.18 -10.28
C GLY A 38 15.42 -5.65 -8.87
N TRP A 39 14.14 -5.62 -8.48
CA TRP A 39 13.68 -6.14 -7.19
C TRP A 39 13.50 -7.65 -7.30
N SER A 40 14.13 -8.40 -6.40
CA SER A 40 13.90 -9.85 -6.30
C SER A 40 12.51 -10.14 -5.73
N GLN A 41 12.04 -11.39 -5.82
CA GLN A 41 10.78 -11.79 -5.18
C GLN A 41 10.85 -11.62 -3.65
N GLU A 42 12.02 -11.82 -3.06
CA GLU A 42 12.27 -11.60 -1.62
C GLU A 42 12.24 -10.10 -1.28
N ASP A 43 12.80 -9.23 -2.13
CA ASP A 43 12.74 -7.78 -1.94
C ASP A 43 11.30 -7.26 -2.10
N THR A 44 10.57 -7.76 -3.11
CA THR A 44 9.20 -7.30 -3.40
C THR A 44 8.20 -7.73 -2.32
N ALA A 45 8.40 -8.90 -1.72
CA ALA A 45 7.51 -9.43 -0.68
C ALA A 45 7.76 -8.80 0.70
N CYS A 46 8.98 -8.36 1.00
CA CYS A 46 9.37 -7.97 2.36
C CYS A 46 9.80 -6.51 2.52
N VAL A 47 10.08 -5.78 1.42
CA VAL A 47 10.55 -4.39 1.48
C VAL A 47 9.39 -3.45 1.16
N GLN A 48 8.96 -2.69 2.17
CA GLN A 48 8.03 -1.58 1.95
C GLN A 48 8.79 -0.39 1.38
N HIS A 49 8.36 0.08 0.20
CA HIS A 49 8.91 1.26 -0.46
C HIS A 49 8.02 2.48 -0.25
N ASP A 50 8.63 3.66 -0.17
CA ASP A 50 7.88 4.92 -0.18
C ASP A 50 7.32 5.19 -1.59
N ILE A 51 6.01 5.42 -1.69
CA ILE A 51 5.34 5.68 -2.96
C ILE A 51 5.84 6.95 -3.66
N GLN A 52 6.28 7.98 -2.91
CA GLN A 52 6.87 9.19 -3.48
C GLN A 52 8.20 8.87 -4.16
N GLU A 53 9.04 8.03 -3.54
CA GLU A 53 10.31 7.60 -4.11
C GLU A 53 10.09 6.78 -5.38
N LEU A 54 9.20 5.79 -5.33
CA LEU A 54 8.84 4.98 -6.50
C LEU A 54 8.32 5.84 -7.65
N ASN A 55 7.43 6.79 -7.37
CA ASN A 55 6.90 7.69 -8.40
C ASN A 55 8.01 8.50 -9.07
N ARG A 56 8.96 9.03 -8.29
CA ARG A 56 10.07 9.82 -8.83
C ARG A 56 11.02 8.97 -9.68
N ILE A 57 11.40 7.78 -9.20
CA ILE A 57 12.23 6.84 -9.95
C ILE A 57 11.56 6.45 -11.27
N LEU A 58 10.26 6.17 -11.25
CA LEU A 58 9.50 5.82 -12.45
C LEU A 58 9.46 6.98 -13.44
N CYS A 59 9.14 8.20 -12.99
CA CYS A 59 9.11 9.39 -13.83
C CYS A 59 10.47 9.68 -14.49
N ASP A 60 11.57 9.59 -13.73
CA ASP A 60 12.92 9.85 -14.24
C ASP A 60 13.32 8.81 -15.30
N LYS A 61 13.10 7.52 -15.03
CA LYS A 61 13.38 6.43 -15.98
C LYS A 61 12.54 6.56 -17.26
N LEU A 62 11.26 6.93 -17.13
CA LEU A 62 10.39 7.16 -18.28
C LEU A 62 10.85 8.38 -19.10
N ALA A 63 11.17 9.49 -18.43
CA ALA A 63 11.65 10.71 -19.09
C ALA A 63 12.95 10.43 -19.87
N GLU A 64 13.89 9.69 -19.29
CA GLU A 64 15.12 9.28 -19.94
C GLU A 64 14.85 8.43 -21.20
N LYS A 65 13.98 7.42 -21.09
CA LYS A 65 13.65 6.51 -22.21
C LYS A 65 12.84 7.16 -23.32
N MET A 66 12.11 8.22 -23.02
CA MET A 66 11.37 8.99 -24.02
C MET A 66 12.25 9.99 -24.80
N LYS A 67 13.50 10.25 -24.37
CA LYS A 67 14.42 11.14 -25.10
C LYS A 67 14.72 10.59 -26.50
N GLY A 68 14.66 11.47 -27.51
CA GLY A 68 14.87 11.10 -28.91
C GLY A 68 13.67 10.38 -29.56
N THR A 69 12.53 10.27 -28.86
CA THR A 69 11.29 9.72 -29.43
C THR A 69 10.27 10.83 -29.71
N GLU A 70 9.21 10.52 -30.46
CA GLU A 70 8.13 11.48 -30.76
C GLU A 70 7.40 12.00 -29.50
N VAL A 71 7.46 11.25 -28.40
CA VAL A 71 6.80 11.56 -27.12
C VAL A 71 7.78 12.16 -26.09
N GLU A 72 8.94 12.66 -26.54
CA GLU A 72 9.91 13.31 -25.67
C GLU A 72 9.29 14.48 -24.87
N GLY A 73 9.68 14.54 -23.59
CA GLY A 73 9.23 15.57 -22.65
C GLY A 73 7.77 15.43 -22.22
N THR A 74 7.11 14.29 -22.47
CA THR A 74 5.72 14.06 -22.01
C THR A 74 5.62 14.11 -20.48
N ILE A 75 6.60 13.53 -19.77
CA ILE A 75 6.66 13.57 -18.30
C ILE A 75 6.75 15.02 -17.81
N ASP A 76 7.71 15.80 -18.33
CA ASP A 76 7.84 17.23 -17.99
C ASP A 76 6.55 18.00 -18.31
N LYS A 77 5.92 17.76 -19.47
CA LYS A 77 4.69 18.46 -19.88
C LYS A 77 3.50 18.17 -18.95
N LEU A 78 3.45 17.01 -18.30
CA LEU A 78 2.33 16.59 -17.46
C LEU A 78 2.55 16.88 -15.96
N PHE A 79 3.74 16.61 -15.46
CA PHE A 79 4.02 16.59 -14.02
C PHE A 79 5.01 17.67 -13.56
N CYS A 80 5.77 18.30 -14.47
CA CYS A 80 6.79 19.27 -14.08
C CYS A 80 6.20 20.68 -13.89
N GLY A 81 6.34 21.20 -12.68
CA GLY A 81 6.17 22.61 -12.35
C GLY A 81 7.51 23.30 -12.11
N THR A 82 7.47 24.62 -11.93
CA THR A 82 8.64 25.40 -11.50
C THR A 82 8.30 26.27 -10.31
N LYS A 83 9.20 26.31 -9.34
CA LYS A 83 9.15 27.18 -8.17
C LYS A 83 10.39 28.07 -8.14
N VAL A 84 10.27 29.21 -7.49
CA VAL A 84 11.36 30.16 -7.31
C VAL A 84 11.65 30.28 -5.83
N ASN A 85 12.89 30.00 -5.45
CA ASN A 85 13.42 30.29 -4.13
C ASN A 85 14.13 31.65 -4.22
N TYR A 86 13.77 32.58 -3.35
CA TYR A 86 14.42 33.88 -3.29
C TYR A 86 15.02 34.15 -1.91
N VAL A 87 16.08 34.94 -1.88
CA VAL A 87 16.64 35.53 -0.67
C VAL A 87 16.87 37.01 -0.95
N ARG A 88 16.13 37.87 -0.26
CA ARG A 88 16.19 39.32 -0.40
C ARG A 88 16.84 39.92 0.85
N CYS A 89 18.00 40.54 0.71
CA CYS A 89 18.61 41.25 1.83
C CYS A 89 17.79 42.51 2.15
N LEU A 90 17.61 42.80 3.44
CA LEU A 90 16.82 43.94 3.90
C LEU A 90 17.66 45.22 4.10
N ASP A 91 18.97 45.04 4.26
CA ASP A 91 19.97 46.08 4.52
C ASP A 91 20.82 46.45 3.28
N THR A 92 20.58 45.80 2.14
CA THR A 92 21.23 46.06 0.86
C THR A 92 20.32 45.65 -0.30
N GLU A 93 20.52 46.19 -1.50
CA GLU A 93 19.73 45.88 -2.71
C GLU A 93 20.05 44.50 -3.32
N TYR A 94 20.70 43.60 -2.57
CA TYR A 94 21.06 42.28 -3.05
C TYR A 94 19.90 41.30 -2.92
N THR A 95 19.53 40.68 -4.05
CA THR A 95 18.55 39.58 -4.10
C THR A 95 19.16 38.39 -4.84
N SER A 96 19.08 37.21 -4.24
CA SER A 96 19.39 35.93 -4.86
C SER A 96 18.08 35.26 -5.29
N ILE A 97 18.02 34.79 -6.55
CA ILE A 97 16.85 34.10 -7.10
C ILE A 97 17.30 32.79 -7.72
N ARG A 98 16.68 31.67 -7.33
CA ARG A 98 16.93 30.35 -7.90
C ARG A 98 15.61 29.71 -8.34
N THR A 99 15.49 29.46 -9.64
CA THR A 99 14.36 28.69 -10.20
C THR A 99 14.67 27.21 -10.16
N GLU A 100 13.74 26.40 -9.68
CA GLU A 100 13.84 24.94 -9.58
C GLU A 100 12.63 24.26 -10.20
N LYS A 101 12.84 23.11 -10.82
CA LYS A 101 11.78 22.21 -11.25
C LYS A 101 11.28 21.37 -10.07
N PHE A 102 10.00 21.03 -10.08
CA PHE A 102 9.42 20.06 -9.15
C PHE A 102 8.44 19.13 -9.89
N TYR A 103 8.29 17.90 -9.41
CA TYR A 103 7.33 16.92 -9.92
C TYR A 103 6.25 16.57 -8.88
N ASP A 104 6.53 16.88 -7.62
CA ASP A 104 5.65 16.73 -6.48
C ASP A 104 5.97 17.84 -5.46
N ILE A 105 5.03 18.09 -4.54
CA ILE A 105 5.20 19.02 -3.43
C ILE A 105 4.98 18.24 -2.14
N THR A 106 6.01 18.18 -1.29
CA THR A 106 5.89 17.68 0.08
C THR A 106 5.31 18.76 0.99
N LEU A 107 4.18 18.45 1.61
CA LEU A 107 3.48 19.32 2.56
C LEU A 107 3.68 18.82 3.98
N GLN A 108 4.01 19.73 4.89
CA GLN A 108 4.07 19.44 6.32
C GLN A 108 2.68 19.15 6.85
N VAL A 109 2.55 18.04 7.60
CA VAL A 109 1.29 17.65 8.24
C VAL A 109 1.29 18.04 9.72
N ALA A 110 2.45 18.02 10.38
CA ALA A 110 2.59 18.39 11.77
C ALA A 110 2.03 19.80 12.03
N ASN A 111 1.13 19.91 13.01
CA ASN A 111 0.47 21.16 13.40
C ASN A 111 -0.37 21.86 12.31
N MET A 112 -0.63 21.20 11.17
CA MET A 112 -1.43 21.75 10.08
C MET A 112 -2.84 21.16 10.09
N LYS A 113 -3.85 22.00 9.81
CA LYS A 113 -5.26 21.56 9.75
C LYS A 113 -5.62 20.94 8.40
N GLY A 114 -4.86 21.26 7.36
CA GLY A 114 -5.07 20.78 6.00
C GLY A 114 -4.15 21.43 4.97
N ILE A 115 -4.43 21.17 3.69
CA ILE A 115 -3.62 21.62 2.56
C ILE A 115 -3.41 23.13 2.55
N GLU A 116 -4.46 23.93 2.80
CA GLU A 116 -4.36 25.39 2.74
C GLU A 116 -3.40 25.92 3.82
N SER A 117 -3.51 25.44 5.06
CA SER A 117 -2.56 25.82 6.12
C SER A 117 -1.13 25.40 5.79
N ALA A 118 -0.95 24.20 5.21
CA ALA A 118 0.37 23.69 4.85
C ALA A 118 0.98 24.48 3.67
N LEU A 119 0.20 24.88 2.68
CA LEU A 119 0.66 25.71 1.55
C LEU A 119 0.96 27.16 1.98
N ASN A 120 0.16 27.71 2.88
CA ASN A 120 0.45 29.01 3.50
C ASN A 120 1.79 28.96 4.23
N GLN A 121 2.03 27.93 5.06
CA GLN A 121 3.31 27.74 5.71
C GLN A 121 4.46 27.53 4.71
N TYR A 122 4.22 26.72 3.66
CA TYR A 122 5.21 26.43 2.62
C TYR A 122 5.71 27.70 1.90
N THR A 123 4.81 28.65 1.67
CA THR A 123 5.10 29.91 0.96
C THR A 123 5.37 31.09 1.88
N GLN A 124 5.26 30.91 3.19
CA GLN A 124 5.54 31.95 4.18
C GLN A 124 7.02 32.31 4.15
N PRO A 125 7.37 33.60 3.98
CA PRO A 125 8.76 34.04 4.05
C PRO A 125 9.32 33.86 5.47
N GLU A 126 10.55 33.38 5.54
CA GLU A 126 11.35 33.22 6.75
C GLU A 126 12.33 34.41 6.88
N LEU A 127 12.39 35.00 8.08
CA LEU A 127 13.36 36.05 8.39
C LEU A 127 14.69 35.43 8.86
N LEU A 128 15.76 35.71 8.13
CA LEU A 128 17.13 35.30 8.43
C LEU A 128 17.83 36.42 9.23
N GLU A 129 17.85 36.28 10.56
CA GLU A 129 18.45 37.25 11.48
C GLU A 129 19.34 36.61 12.55
N GLY A 130 20.01 37.45 13.37
CA GLY A 130 20.89 36.97 14.44
C GLY A 130 22.06 36.15 13.94
N GLU A 131 22.20 34.92 14.43
CA GLU A 131 23.22 33.95 14.01
C GLU A 131 22.93 33.31 12.64
N ASN A 132 21.68 33.40 12.16
CA ASN A 132 21.21 32.81 10.90
C ASN A 132 21.27 33.80 9.72
N LYS A 133 22.04 34.89 9.83
CA LYS A 133 22.16 35.90 8.76
C LYS A 133 22.69 35.31 7.46
N TYR A 134 22.20 35.85 6.34
CA TYR A 134 22.61 35.41 5.01
C TYR A 134 23.99 35.95 4.64
N CYS A 135 24.89 35.08 4.20
CA CYS A 135 26.23 35.46 3.78
C CYS A 135 26.26 35.78 2.28
N VAL A 136 26.55 37.04 1.94
CA VAL A 136 26.86 37.47 0.58
C VAL A 136 28.37 37.53 0.42
N GLU A 137 28.93 36.76 -0.50
CA GLU A 137 30.34 36.81 -0.87
C GLU A 137 30.50 37.56 -2.19
N LYS A 138 31.21 38.68 -2.17
CA LYS A 138 31.55 39.47 -3.36
C LYS A 138 33.02 39.84 -3.32
N ASP A 139 33.74 39.54 -4.40
CA ASP A 139 35.19 39.79 -4.52
C ASP A 139 36.03 39.17 -3.38
N GLY A 140 35.63 38.00 -2.88
CA GLY A 140 36.29 37.28 -1.78
C GLY A 140 36.00 37.82 -0.38
N VAL A 141 35.16 38.85 -0.26
CA VAL A 141 34.74 39.42 1.03
C VAL A 141 33.36 38.89 1.41
N LYS A 142 33.28 38.23 2.57
CA LYS A 142 32.03 37.73 3.15
C LYS A 142 31.38 38.81 4.03
N LYS A 143 30.12 39.12 3.75
CA LYS A 143 29.29 40.00 4.59
C LYS A 143 27.98 39.31 4.95
N TYR A 144 27.54 39.52 6.18
CA TYR A 144 26.36 38.88 6.75
C TYR A 144 25.23 39.87 6.87
N HIS A 145 24.12 39.57 6.20
CA HIS A 145 22.99 40.45 5.98
C HIS A 145 21.73 39.85 6.60
N THR A 146 20.88 40.70 7.17
CA THR A 146 19.53 40.28 7.53
C THR A 146 18.75 40.14 6.23
N ALA A 147 18.12 38.99 6.00
CA ALA A 147 17.47 38.70 4.73
C ALA A 147 16.11 38.03 4.94
N GLU A 148 15.23 38.19 3.96
CA GLU A 148 13.97 37.46 3.87
C GLU A 148 14.16 36.35 2.83
N LYS A 149 13.88 35.11 3.23
CA LYS A 149 13.95 33.94 2.36
C LYS A 149 12.55 33.40 2.15
N GLY A 150 12.15 33.18 0.91
CA GLY A 150 10.82 32.65 0.61
C GLY A 150 10.78 31.80 -0.65
N VAL A 151 9.62 31.23 -0.89
CA VAL A 151 9.36 30.43 -2.09
C VAL A 151 7.99 30.78 -2.66
N TYR A 152 7.88 30.77 -3.98
CA TYR A 152 6.60 30.89 -4.67
C TYR A 152 6.59 30.02 -5.93
N PHE A 153 5.39 29.66 -6.40
CA PHE A 153 5.23 28.86 -7.60
C PHE A 153 5.23 29.76 -8.84
N LYS A 154 6.12 29.47 -9.79
CA LYS A 154 6.19 30.19 -11.06
C LYS A 154 5.34 29.54 -12.14
N SER A 155 5.28 28.21 -12.14
CA SER A 155 4.37 27.45 -12.99
C SER A 155 3.92 26.19 -12.29
N LEU A 156 2.64 25.85 -12.47
CA LEU A 156 2.05 24.64 -11.92
C LEU A 156 1.83 23.60 -13.04
N PRO A 157 2.01 22.30 -12.76
CA PRO A 157 1.84 21.24 -13.75
C PRO A 157 0.36 20.91 -14.01
N PRO A 158 0.00 20.37 -15.18
CA PRO A 158 -1.33 19.79 -15.43
C PRO A 158 -1.79 18.76 -14.40
N VAL A 159 -0.87 17.91 -13.93
CA VAL A 159 -1.09 16.92 -12.88
C VAL A 159 -0.21 17.29 -11.69
N LEU A 160 -0.85 17.66 -10.59
CA LEU A 160 -0.20 18.08 -9.36
C LEU A 160 -0.21 16.95 -8.35
N CYS A 161 0.98 16.49 -7.98
CA CYS A 161 1.19 15.48 -6.95
C CYS A 161 1.55 16.17 -5.62
N LEU A 162 0.76 15.91 -4.58
CA LEU A 162 1.02 16.41 -3.23
C LEU A 162 1.33 15.23 -2.32
N HIS A 163 2.53 15.20 -1.78
CA HIS A 163 2.95 14.25 -0.76
C HIS A 163 2.67 14.83 0.62
N LEU A 164 2.01 14.06 1.48
CA LEU A 164 1.72 14.46 2.84
C LEU A 164 2.79 13.86 3.74
N GLN A 165 3.66 14.70 4.30
CA GLN A 165 4.77 14.27 5.16
C GLN A 165 4.23 13.78 6.51
N ARG A 166 3.73 12.53 6.52
CA ARG A 166 3.22 11.86 7.72
C ARG A 166 4.24 10.97 8.40
N MET A 167 5.33 10.60 7.73
CA MET A 167 6.40 9.84 8.37
C MET A 167 7.43 10.82 8.91
N GLU A 168 7.60 10.82 10.23
CA GLU A 168 8.58 11.65 10.92
C GLU A 168 9.56 10.79 11.72
N VAL A 169 10.68 11.41 12.09
CA VAL A 169 11.71 10.82 12.95
C VAL A 169 11.70 11.59 14.25
N ASP A 170 11.47 10.89 15.35
CA ASP A 170 11.77 11.41 16.67
C ASP A 170 13.29 11.33 16.86
N PHE A 171 13.93 12.50 16.96
CA PHE A 171 15.38 12.61 17.10
C PHE A 171 15.87 12.30 18.52
N GLU A 172 14.99 12.31 19.53
CA GLU A 172 15.37 11.95 20.90
C GLU A 172 15.50 10.43 21.02
N ASP A 173 14.49 9.71 20.53
CA ASP A 173 14.42 8.25 20.60
C ASP A 173 14.98 7.54 19.35
N MET A 174 15.34 8.29 18.31
CA MET A 174 15.78 7.79 17.00
C MET A 174 14.79 6.80 16.38
N ARG A 175 13.49 7.05 16.55
CA ARG A 175 12.40 6.18 16.08
C ARG A 175 11.55 6.88 15.03
N HIS A 176 11.09 6.10 14.06
CA HIS A 176 10.14 6.59 13.08
C HIS A 176 8.74 6.49 13.67
N TYR A 177 7.94 7.52 13.44
CA TYR A 177 6.54 7.54 13.84
C TYR A 177 5.67 8.11 12.71
N LYS A 178 4.39 7.71 12.70
CA LYS A 178 3.41 8.17 11.71
C LYS A 178 2.47 9.19 12.34
N LEU A 179 2.39 10.36 11.73
CA LEU A 179 1.40 11.40 12.04
C LEU A 179 0.03 10.98 11.50
N ASN A 180 -0.77 10.42 12.39
CA ASN A 180 -2.17 10.11 12.16
C ASN A 180 -3.10 11.27 12.52
N THR A 181 -2.59 12.49 12.70
CA THR A 181 -3.42 13.67 12.98
C THR A 181 -4.36 13.98 11.81
N LYS A 182 -5.51 14.57 12.13
CA LYS A 182 -6.48 15.02 11.14
C LYS A 182 -5.86 16.09 10.23
N PHE A 183 -5.91 15.87 8.93
CA PHE A 183 -5.44 16.78 7.90
C PHE A 183 -6.43 16.80 6.73
N GLU A 184 -7.08 17.94 6.55
CA GLU A 184 -8.16 18.09 5.56
C GLU A 184 -7.61 18.43 4.17
N PHE A 185 -8.23 17.87 3.14
CA PHE A 185 -7.93 18.19 1.75
C PHE A 185 -9.21 18.35 0.92
N PRO A 186 -9.36 19.44 0.16
CA PRO A 186 -10.61 19.75 -0.53
C PRO A 186 -10.74 19.02 -1.87
N MET A 187 -11.96 18.79 -2.32
CA MET A 187 -12.23 18.29 -3.68
C MET A 187 -11.76 19.25 -4.79
N THR A 188 -11.69 20.55 -4.48
CA THR A 188 -11.20 21.59 -5.39
C THR A 188 -10.17 22.41 -4.65
N LEU A 189 -8.96 22.47 -5.20
CA LEU A 189 -7.83 23.19 -4.64
C LEU A 189 -7.54 24.43 -5.48
N ASP A 190 -7.49 25.61 -4.86
CA ASP A 190 -7.06 26.83 -5.52
C ASP A 190 -5.60 27.12 -5.20
N MET A 191 -4.74 26.99 -6.21
CA MET A 191 -3.31 27.30 -6.11
C MET A 191 -2.98 28.74 -6.53
N SER A 192 -3.96 29.52 -7.00
CA SER A 192 -3.73 30.91 -7.41
C SER A 192 -3.06 31.79 -6.36
N PRO A 193 -3.39 31.70 -5.06
CA PRO A 193 -2.74 32.54 -4.03
C PRO A 193 -1.23 32.31 -3.89
N TYR A 194 -0.74 31.13 -4.30
CA TYR A 194 0.65 30.71 -4.13
C TYR A 194 1.49 30.91 -5.40
N LEU A 195 0.86 31.34 -6.50
CA LEU A 195 1.55 31.71 -7.72
C LEU A 195 2.25 33.07 -7.56
N ALA A 196 3.33 33.26 -8.32
CA ALA A 196 4.11 34.50 -8.33
C ALA A 196 3.20 35.74 -8.43
N HIS A 197 3.29 36.63 -7.44
CA HIS A 197 2.62 37.94 -7.50
C HIS A 197 3.17 38.76 -8.70
N PRO A 198 2.35 39.55 -9.40
CA PRO A 198 2.79 40.33 -10.56
C PRO A 198 4.01 41.23 -10.31
N GLU A 199 4.21 41.68 -9.06
CA GLU A 199 5.36 42.48 -8.64
C GLU A 199 6.70 41.74 -8.83
N TRP A 200 6.75 40.44 -8.54
CA TRP A 200 7.95 39.62 -8.72
C TRP A 200 8.23 39.27 -10.19
N GLN A 201 7.19 39.27 -11.03
CA GLN A 201 7.36 39.05 -12.48
C GLN A 201 8.15 40.21 -13.11
N GLN A 202 7.97 41.44 -12.62
CA GLN A 202 8.68 42.63 -13.11
C GLN A 202 10.15 42.68 -12.64
N GLU A 203 10.44 42.28 -11.40
CA GLU A 203 11.81 42.17 -10.89
C GLU A 203 12.61 41.09 -11.64
N GLU A 204 12.00 39.94 -11.93
CA GLU A 204 12.65 38.86 -12.69
C GLU A 204 12.98 39.30 -14.13
N ASP A 205 12.09 40.05 -14.79
CA ASP A 205 12.32 40.61 -16.12
C ASP A 205 13.38 41.74 -16.12
N THR A 206 13.59 42.39 -14.98
CA THR A 206 14.64 43.40 -14.80
C THR A 206 16.01 42.74 -14.59
N LEU A 207 16.06 41.66 -13.80
CA LEU A 207 17.27 40.86 -13.54
C LEU A 207 17.72 40.04 -14.77
N LYS A 208 16.79 39.47 -15.56
CA LYS A 208 17.11 38.74 -16.80
C LYS A 208 17.69 39.59 -17.93
N ARG A 209 17.61 40.93 -17.85
CA ARG A 209 18.28 41.81 -18.81
C ARG A 209 19.80 41.88 -18.60
N GLN A 210 20.30 41.39 -17.47
CA GLN A 210 21.74 41.38 -17.17
C GLN A 210 22.43 40.04 -17.45
N ASP A 211 21.72 38.91 -17.43
CA ASP A 211 22.28 37.60 -17.79
C ASP A 211 21.53 36.97 -18.97
N THR A 212 22.18 36.88 -20.13
CA THR A 212 21.56 36.37 -21.36
C THR A 212 21.77 34.87 -21.51
N VAL A 213 20.74 34.22 -22.08
CA VAL A 213 20.68 32.89 -22.73
C VAL A 213 20.33 31.72 -21.80
N ASP A 214 19.04 31.42 -21.72
CA ASP A 214 18.52 30.08 -22.06
C ASP A 214 16.99 30.15 -22.30
N GLN A 215 16.62 30.35 -23.57
CA GLN A 215 15.23 30.25 -24.01
C GLN A 215 14.89 28.80 -24.34
N ILE A 216 14.49 28.02 -23.33
CA ILE A 216 13.75 26.78 -23.60
C ILE A 216 12.30 27.17 -23.97
N ARG A 217 12.02 27.15 -25.28
CA ARG A 217 10.68 27.27 -25.85
C ARG A 217 9.86 26.01 -25.59
N THR A 218 9.11 25.96 -24.49
CA THR A 218 8.09 24.91 -24.27
C THR A 218 6.77 25.33 -24.92
N THR A 219 6.60 25.01 -26.21
CA THR A 219 5.35 25.23 -26.96
C THR A 219 4.41 24.05 -26.80
N SER A 220 3.40 24.16 -25.93
CA SER A 220 2.06 23.51 -26.07
C SER A 220 1.10 23.69 -24.88
N PHE A 221 1.50 24.39 -23.80
CA PHE A 221 0.60 24.69 -22.66
C PHE A 221 0.72 26.14 -22.12
N ARG A 222 1.23 27.09 -22.92
CA ARG A 222 1.42 28.51 -22.55
C ARG A 222 0.16 29.23 -22.06
N GLY A 223 -1.04 28.66 -22.30
CA GLY A 223 -2.31 29.24 -21.88
C GLY A 223 -2.62 29.12 -20.38
N LEU A 224 -1.88 28.30 -19.62
CA LEU A 224 -2.11 28.11 -18.19
C LEU A 224 -1.46 29.20 -17.30
N GLN A 225 -0.58 30.03 -17.85
CA GLN A 225 0.12 31.07 -17.08
C GLN A 225 -0.79 32.25 -16.66
N ASN A 226 -2.00 32.35 -17.22
CA ASN A 226 -2.97 33.41 -16.94
C ASN A 226 -4.32 32.88 -16.42
N SER A 227 -4.39 31.59 -16.11
CA SER A 227 -5.62 30.95 -15.63
C SER A 227 -5.60 30.78 -14.11
N ARG A 228 -6.79 30.91 -13.49
CA ARG A 228 -7.00 30.52 -12.09
C ARG A 228 -6.42 29.12 -11.87
N GLY A 229 -5.49 28.98 -10.93
CA GLY A 229 -4.73 27.76 -10.62
C GLY A 229 -5.58 26.72 -9.91
N THR A 230 -6.79 26.48 -10.39
CA THR A 230 -7.76 25.61 -9.75
C THR A 230 -7.62 24.17 -10.23
N TYR A 231 -7.57 23.26 -9.28
CA TYR A 231 -7.42 21.83 -9.51
C TYR A 231 -8.60 21.05 -8.95
N SER A 232 -8.90 19.92 -9.57
CA SER A 232 -9.85 18.92 -9.05
C SER A 232 -9.11 17.72 -8.51
N LEU A 233 -9.50 17.26 -7.32
CA LEU A 233 -8.97 16.02 -6.74
C LEU A 233 -9.33 14.83 -7.63
N GLN A 234 -8.33 14.02 -7.97
CA GLN A 234 -8.43 12.89 -8.90
C GLN A 234 -8.20 11.56 -8.20
N SER A 235 -7.18 11.49 -7.34
CA SER A 235 -6.81 10.28 -6.62
C SER A 235 -6.37 10.59 -5.19
N VAL A 236 -6.68 9.67 -4.28
CA VAL A 236 -6.24 9.67 -2.89
C VAL A 236 -5.53 8.35 -2.65
N ILE A 237 -4.21 8.38 -2.51
CA ILE A 237 -3.42 7.21 -2.13
C ILE A 237 -3.40 7.18 -0.60
N VAL A 238 -3.81 6.05 -0.04
CA VAL A 238 -4.00 5.85 1.40
C VAL A 238 -2.97 4.86 1.91
N HIS A 239 -2.46 5.13 3.11
CA HIS A 239 -1.62 4.20 3.85
C HIS A 239 -2.29 3.88 5.18
N SER A 240 -2.45 2.59 5.47
CA SER A 240 -2.95 2.08 6.75
C SER A 240 -1.85 1.32 7.48
N GLY A 241 -1.54 1.68 8.72
CA GLY A 241 -0.49 1.03 9.51
C GLY A 241 0.56 1.98 10.06
N THR A 242 1.72 1.42 10.38
CA THR A 242 2.86 2.09 11.03
C THR A 242 3.94 2.51 10.01
N PRO A 243 4.97 3.28 10.38
CA PRO A 243 6.07 3.59 9.47
C PRO A 243 6.86 2.39 8.95
N TYR A 244 6.79 1.26 9.64
CA TYR A 244 7.58 0.07 9.34
C TYR A 244 6.78 -1.00 8.58
N CYS A 245 5.47 -1.05 8.81
CA CYS A 245 4.57 -1.97 8.15
C CYS A 245 3.19 -1.36 8.00
N GLY A 246 2.60 -1.59 6.83
CA GLY A 246 1.25 -1.17 6.54
C GLY A 246 0.78 -1.66 5.17
N HIS A 247 -0.38 -1.15 4.77
CA HIS A 247 -1.06 -1.50 3.54
C HIS A 247 -1.37 -0.23 2.74
N TYR A 248 -1.08 -0.27 1.44
CA TYR A 248 -1.37 0.82 0.52
C TYR A 248 -2.54 0.46 -0.38
N TYR A 249 -3.47 1.40 -0.53
CA TYR A 249 -4.55 1.30 -1.50
C TYR A 249 -4.89 2.69 -2.02
N ALA A 250 -5.69 2.77 -3.08
CA ALA A 250 -6.00 4.05 -3.72
C ALA A 250 -7.50 4.22 -3.97
N PHE A 251 -8.01 5.42 -3.69
CA PHE A 251 -9.27 5.87 -4.26
C PHE A 251 -8.96 6.65 -5.54
N VAL A 252 -9.64 6.30 -6.63
CA VAL A 252 -9.48 6.96 -7.92
C VAL A 252 -10.84 7.26 -8.51
N ARG A 253 -10.97 8.42 -9.14
CA ARG A 253 -12.16 8.84 -9.87
C ARG A 253 -11.85 8.97 -11.37
N PRO A 254 -11.95 7.90 -12.18
CA PRO A 254 -11.39 7.87 -13.55
C PRO A 254 -11.91 8.95 -14.51
N GLU A 255 -13.15 9.39 -14.30
CA GLU A 255 -13.78 10.44 -15.10
C GLU A 255 -13.90 11.73 -14.27
N CYS A 256 -13.71 12.89 -14.91
CA CYS A 256 -13.90 14.17 -14.23
C CYS A 256 -15.35 14.25 -13.69
N ARG A 257 -15.50 14.42 -12.37
CA ARG A 257 -16.80 14.41 -11.65
C ARG A 257 -17.54 13.06 -11.68
N GLY A 258 -16.85 11.97 -12.00
CA GLY A 258 -17.42 10.62 -11.99
C GLY A 258 -17.53 9.97 -10.61
N GLN A 259 -17.82 8.67 -10.63
CA GLN A 259 -17.88 7.78 -9.47
C GLN A 259 -16.47 7.52 -8.91
N TRP A 260 -16.34 7.49 -7.58
CA TRP A 260 -15.11 7.03 -6.91
C TRP A 260 -15.08 5.51 -6.86
N TYR A 261 -13.88 4.96 -6.98
CA TYR A 261 -13.61 3.54 -6.80
C TYR A 261 -12.42 3.38 -5.86
N ARG A 262 -12.52 2.42 -4.94
CA ARG A 262 -11.42 1.92 -4.13
C ARG A 262 -10.73 0.81 -4.90
N PHE A 263 -9.45 1.01 -5.19
CA PHE A 263 -8.52 0.04 -5.75
C PHE A 263 -7.68 -0.51 -4.60
N ASP A 264 -8.04 -1.70 -4.15
CA ASP A 264 -7.39 -2.44 -3.08
C ASP A 264 -6.85 -3.74 -3.67
N ASP A 265 -5.62 -3.66 -4.18
CA ASP A 265 -4.94 -4.70 -4.95
C ASP A 265 -5.80 -5.28 -6.09
N SER A 266 -6.25 -6.53 -5.92
CA SER A 266 -7.04 -7.28 -6.90
C SER A 266 -8.54 -6.95 -6.86
N ILE A 267 -8.98 -6.15 -5.88
CA ILE A 267 -10.38 -5.85 -5.61
C ILE A 267 -10.64 -4.37 -5.92
N VAL A 268 -11.56 -4.13 -6.85
CA VAL A 268 -12.07 -2.80 -7.16
C VAL A 268 -13.52 -2.69 -6.74
N THR A 269 -13.83 -1.74 -5.86
CA THR A 269 -15.19 -1.51 -5.36
C THR A 269 -15.61 -0.05 -5.55
N PRO A 270 -16.88 0.25 -5.84
CA PRO A 270 -17.38 1.62 -5.81
C PRO A 270 -17.25 2.18 -4.39
N ALA A 271 -16.90 3.46 -4.28
CA ALA A 271 -16.78 4.17 -3.02
C ALA A 271 -17.51 5.52 -3.09
N SER A 272 -18.01 6.02 -1.97
CA SER A 272 -18.56 7.36 -1.86
C SER A 272 -17.46 8.42 -1.72
N MET A 273 -17.82 9.70 -1.87
CA MET A 273 -16.90 10.81 -1.56
C MET A 273 -16.50 10.80 -0.08
N GLN A 274 -17.41 10.38 0.82
CA GLN A 274 -17.15 10.29 2.25
C GLN A 274 -15.99 9.32 2.53
N GLU A 275 -16.07 8.10 1.96
CA GLU A 275 -15.05 7.07 2.10
C GLU A 275 -13.74 7.46 1.41
N ALA A 276 -13.81 8.07 0.22
CA ALA A 276 -12.61 8.42 -0.54
C ALA A 276 -11.85 9.63 0.03
N VAL A 277 -12.55 10.57 0.67
CA VAL A 277 -11.98 11.87 1.08
C VAL A 277 -12.01 12.04 2.59
N HIS A 278 -13.20 12.12 3.18
CA HIS A 278 -13.36 12.55 4.58
C HIS A 278 -12.82 11.53 5.57
N GLU A 279 -13.03 10.23 5.31
CA GLU A 279 -12.51 9.16 6.17
C GLU A 279 -10.97 9.01 6.09
N ASN A 280 -10.34 9.62 5.08
CA ASN A 280 -8.89 9.58 4.89
C ASN A 280 -8.18 10.84 5.41
N PHE A 281 -8.86 11.75 6.12
CA PHE A 281 -8.22 12.88 6.78
C PHE A 281 -7.29 12.44 7.93
N GLY A 282 -7.51 11.25 8.49
CA GLY A 282 -6.88 10.82 9.73
C GLY A 282 -7.58 11.42 10.95
N GLY A 283 -6.93 11.28 12.12
CA GLY A 283 -7.48 11.61 13.42
C GLY A 283 -8.38 10.51 13.98
N ASP A 284 -8.63 10.56 15.28
CA ASP A 284 -9.57 9.66 15.94
C ASP A 284 -10.98 10.01 15.49
N LEU A 285 -11.60 9.10 14.74
CA LEU A 285 -12.97 9.29 14.29
C LEU A 285 -13.97 9.16 15.45
N ASP A 286 -13.68 8.38 16.49
CA ASP A 286 -14.67 8.06 17.54
C ASP A 286 -14.08 7.73 18.95
N GLY A 287 -12.83 8.08 19.26
CA GLY A 287 -12.26 7.88 20.60
C GLY A 287 -12.05 6.42 21.04
N PHE A 288 -12.25 5.46 20.12
CA PHE A 288 -11.96 4.03 20.32
C PHE A 288 -10.86 3.59 19.34
N GLY A 289 -9.61 3.58 19.82
CA GLY A 289 -8.44 3.09 19.09
C GLY A 289 -7.76 4.13 18.21
N GLU A 290 -6.44 3.98 18.02
CA GLU A 290 -5.65 4.82 17.12
C GLU A 290 -6.04 4.53 15.67
N ASN A 291 -6.66 5.50 14.99
CA ASN A 291 -6.86 5.40 13.55
C ASN A 291 -5.50 5.50 12.83
N THR A 292 -4.98 4.37 12.37
CA THR A 292 -3.71 4.32 11.63
C THR A 292 -3.89 4.53 10.12
N THR A 293 -5.09 4.89 9.66
CA THR A 293 -5.44 5.03 8.24
C THR A 293 -5.59 6.49 7.85
N SER A 294 -4.82 6.91 6.84
CA SER A 294 -4.82 8.31 6.39
C SER A 294 -4.30 8.43 4.97
N ALA A 295 -4.76 9.45 4.24
CA ALA A 295 -4.17 9.82 2.96
C ALA A 295 -2.67 10.11 3.11
N TYR A 296 -1.89 9.59 2.17
CA TYR A 296 -0.44 9.72 2.11
C TYR A 296 0.01 10.55 0.91
N MET A 297 -0.64 10.38 -0.24
CA MET A 297 -0.37 11.16 -1.45
C MET A 297 -1.67 11.50 -2.15
N LEU A 298 -1.76 12.72 -2.67
CA LEU A 298 -2.93 13.24 -3.35
C LEU A 298 -2.57 13.62 -4.78
N VAL A 299 -3.44 13.29 -5.72
CA VAL A 299 -3.27 13.66 -7.14
C VAL A 299 -4.41 14.59 -7.54
N TYR A 300 -4.03 15.76 -8.03
CA TYR A 300 -4.92 16.81 -8.47
C TYR A 300 -4.71 17.06 -9.98
N ILE A 301 -5.77 17.32 -10.73
CA ILE A 301 -5.69 17.67 -12.15
C ILE A 301 -6.20 19.09 -12.37
N HIS A 302 -5.44 19.89 -13.11
CA HIS A 302 -5.81 21.28 -13.39
C HIS A 302 -7.11 21.32 -14.21
N ASN A 303 -8.07 22.13 -13.77
CA ASN A 303 -9.44 22.12 -14.30
C ASN A 303 -9.50 22.42 -15.81
N GLN A 304 -8.59 23.24 -16.33
CA GLN A 304 -8.57 23.58 -17.76
C GLN A 304 -8.02 22.49 -18.69
N CYS A 305 -7.30 21.50 -18.17
CA CYS A 305 -6.74 20.43 -18.98
C CYS A 305 -7.28 19.06 -18.61
N VAL A 306 -8.28 18.99 -17.72
CA VAL A 306 -8.85 17.72 -17.24
C VAL A 306 -9.33 16.83 -18.38
N ASP A 307 -10.02 17.40 -19.37
CA ASP A 307 -10.51 16.63 -20.54
C ASP A 307 -9.39 16.16 -21.46
N LYS A 308 -8.24 16.84 -21.44
CA LYS A 308 -7.06 16.45 -22.22
C LYS A 308 -6.26 15.37 -21.50
N VAL A 309 -6.10 15.49 -20.19
CA VAL A 309 -5.35 14.54 -19.34
C VAL A 309 -6.12 13.24 -19.16
N LEU A 310 -7.43 13.33 -18.84
CA LEU A 310 -8.32 12.18 -18.65
C LEU A 310 -8.99 11.71 -19.95
N ARG A 311 -8.53 12.20 -21.10
CA ARG A 311 -9.06 11.74 -22.38
C ARG A 311 -8.94 10.22 -22.42
N ARG A 312 -10.07 9.52 -22.60
CA ARG A 312 -10.05 8.07 -22.80
C ARG A 312 -9.06 7.75 -23.89
N ALA A 313 -8.04 6.98 -23.54
CA ALA A 313 -7.06 6.54 -24.50
C ALA A 313 -7.80 5.63 -25.50
N VAL A 314 -8.07 6.15 -26.69
CA VAL A 314 -8.28 5.31 -27.87
C VAL A 314 -6.90 4.78 -28.23
N CYS A 315 -6.38 3.90 -27.38
CA CYS A 315 -5.00 3.46 -27.47
C CYS A 315 -4.90 2.53 -28.67
N SER A 316 -4.44 3.06 -29.81
CA SER A 316 -3.97 2.24 -30.90
C SER A 316 -2.61 1.67 -30.47
N VAL A 317 -2.63 0.69 -29.56
CA VAL A 317 -1.45 -0.12 -29.28
C VAL A 317 -0.93 -0.60 -30.64
N PRO A 318 0.33 -0.28 -31.03
CA PRO A 318 0.85 -0.66 -32.34
C PRO A 318 0.62 -2.15 -32.58
N SER A 319 0.18 -2.53 -33.79
CA SER A 319 -0.26 -3.90 -34.09
C SER A 319 0.80 -4.95 -33.75
N THR A 320 2.07 -4.64 -34.00
CA THR A 320 3.21 -5.50 -33.64
C THR A 320 3.37 -5.72 -32.14
N LEU A 321 3.18 -4.67 -31.32
CA LEU A 321 3.22 -4.78 -29.86
C LEU A 321 1.98 -5.53 -29.35
N LYS A 322 0.81 -5.25 -29.91
CA LYS A 322 -0.44 -5.91 -29.54
C LYS A 322 -0.34 -7.42 -29.76
N THR A 323 0.08 -7.88 -30.94
CA THR A 323 0.26 -9.32 -31.22
C THR A 323 1.24 -9.96 -30.25
N ARG A 324 2.33 -9.27 -29.91
CA ARG A 324 3.31 -9.77 -28.93
C ARG A 324 2.69 -9.92 -27.55
N MET A 325 1.95 -8.91 -27.08
CA MET A 325 1.31 -8.91 -25.76
C MET A 325 0.18 -9.93 -25.68
N ASP A 326 -0.64 -10.08 -26.73
CA ASP A 326 -1.68 -11.10 -26.82
C ASP A 326 -1.08 -12.52 -26.72
N LEU A 327 0.02 -12.79 -27.44
CA LEU A 327 0.74 -14.07 -27.34
C LEU A 327 1.35 -14.31 -25.95
N THR A 328 1.81 -13.25 -25.27
CA THR A 328 2.29 -13.37 -23.88
C THR A 328 1.15 -13.71 -22.94
N LEU A 329 0.00 -13.03 -23.05
CA LEU A 329 -1.19 -13.32 -22.25
C LEU A 329 -1.70 -14.74 -22.46
N GLU A 330 -1.76 -15.22 -23.71
CA GLU A 330 -2.15 -16.60 -24.01
C GLU A 330 -1.23 -17.63 -23.35
N LYS A 331 0.08 -17.33 -23.27
CA LYS A 331 1.04 -18.20 -22.59
C LYS A 331 0.87 -18.17 -21.08
N GLU A 332 0.63 -17.01 -20.48
CA GLU A 332 0.43 -16.88 -19.03
C GLU A 332 -0.90 -17.54 -18.61
N LEU A 333 -1.99 -17.24 -19.31
CA LEU A 333 -3.30 -17.88 -19.08
C LEU A 333 -3.27 -19.38 -19.41
N GLY A 334 -2.52 -19.79 -20.43
CA GLY A 334 -2.34 -21.20 -20.80
C GLY A 334 -1.39 -21.96 -19.87
N ALA A 335 -0.40 -21.29 -19.29
CA ALA A 335 0.46 -21.84 -18.24
C ALA A 335 -0.33 -22.08 -16.94
N ASP A 336 -1.37 -21.30 -16.66
CA ASP A 336 -2.31 -21.61 -15.58
C ASP A 336 -3.17 -22.86 -15.86
N VAL A 337 -3.38 -23.22 -17.14
CA VAL A 337 -4.12 -24.43 -17.55
C VAL A 337 -3.22 -25.68 -17.59
N HIS A 338 -1.90 -25.50 -17.72
CA HIS A 338 -0.93 -26.56 -17.48
C HIS A 338 -0.41 -26.46 -16.04
N PRO A 339 -0.98 -27.21 -15.08
CA PRO A 339 -0.59 -27.09 -13.69
C PRO A 339 0.92 -27.29 -13.60
N THR A 340 1.63 -26.20 -13.35
CA THR A 340 2.99 -26.24 -12.86
C THR A 340 2.98 -27.22 -11.70
N SER A 341 3.68 -28.31 -11.90
CA SER A 341 3.66 -29.52 -11.11
C SER A 341 4.16 -29.24 -9.69
N SER A 342 3.28 -28.74 -8.81
CA SER A 342 3.44 -28.76 -7.35
C SER A 342 2.24 -28.29 -6.50
N THR A 343 1.16 -27.69 -7.04
CA THR A 343 0.18 -26.96 -6.18
C THR A 343 -1.26 -27.48 -6.11
N GLY A 344 -1.55 -28.70 -6.58
CA GLY A 344 -2.88 -29.34 -6.46
C GLY A 344 -3.15 -30.06 -5.13
N MET A 345 -2.12 -30.24 -4.31
CA MET A 345 -2.17 -30.97 -3.03
C MET A 345 -1.94 -30.03 -1.85
N VAL A 346 -2.44 -30.43 -0.69
CA VAL A 346 -2.31 -29.76 0.62
C VAL A 346 -1.66 -30.75 1.58
N GLU A 347 -0.60 -30.34 2.28
CA GLU A 347 -0.07 -31.11 3.40
C GLU A 347 -0.89 -30.84 4.65
N LEU A 348 -1.50 -31.90 5.21
CA LEU A 348 -2.17 -31.89 6.50
C LEU A 348 -1.30 -32.64 7.51
N THR A 349 -1.13 -32.07 8.70
CA THR A 349 -0.56 -32.77 9.85
C THR A 349 -1.69 -33.33 10.69
N VAL A 350 -1.79 -34.67 10.76
CA VAL A 350 -2.76 -35.41 11.56
C VAL A 350 -2.12 -35.75 12.91
N VAL A 351 -2.76 -35.27 13.98
CA VAL A 351 -2.31 -35.46 15.37
C VAL A 351 -3.34 -36.33 16.12
N THR A 352 -2.87 -37.31 16.89
CA THR A 352 -3.71 -38.22 17.70
C THR A 352 -3.54 -37.98 19.20
N SER A 353 -4.40 -38.60 20.02
CA SER A 353 -4.28 -38.55 21.49
C SER A 353 -2.96 -39.14 22.01
N LYS A 354 -2.39 -40.15 21.34
CA LYS A 354 -1.08 -40.72 21.71
C LYS A 354 0.08 -39.75 21.47
N ASP A 355 -0.05 -38.89 20.47
CA ASP A 355 0.96 -37.86 20.18
C ASP A 355 0.96 -36.74 21.23
N LEU A 356 -0.10 -36.67 22.05
CA LEU A 356 -0.25 -35.74 23.17
C LEU A 356 0.25 -36.31 24.51
N GLU A 357 0.29 -37.63 24.67
CA GLU A 357 0.64 -38.29 25.95
C GLU A 357 2.11 -38.05 26.38
N GLY A 358 2.99 -37.63 25.48
CA GLY A 358 4.40 -37.32 25.77
C GLY A 358 4.67 -35.88 26.24
N ILE A 359 3.64 -35.03 26.34
CA ILE A 359 3.77 -33.60 26.62
C ILE A 359 3.30 -33.37 28.07
N GLY A 360 4.23 -33.46 29.02
CA GLY A 360 3.92 -33.34 30.45
C GLY A 360 3.26 -32.00 30.80
N ASP A 361 2.22 -32.06 31.66
CA ASP A 361 1.52 -30.99 32.41
C ASP A 361 1.66 -29.54 31.89
N CYS A 362 1.50 -29.36 30.58
CA CYS A 362 1.34 -28.05 29.99
C CYS A 362 -0.04 -27.56 30.37
N SER A 363 -0.09 -26.53 31.22
CA SER A 363 -1.33 -25.85 31.61
C SER A 363 -2.23 -25.67 30.39
N ALA A 364 -3.53 -25.94 30.54
CA ALA A 364 -4.58 -26.03 29.52
C ALA A 364 -4.77 -24.81 28.58
N VAL A 365 -3.81 -23.89 28.57
CA VAL A 365 -3.76 -22.65 27.79
C VAL A 365 -2.91 -22.81 26.52
N ASP A 366 -2.06 -23.85 26.41
CA ASP A 366 -1.14 -23.96 25.27
C ASP A 366 -0.88 -25.42 24.83
N LEU A 367 -1.97 -26.12 24.50
CA LEU A 367 -1.92 -27.54 24.08
C LEU A 367 -1.03 -27.80 22.86
N PHE A 368 -0.72 -26.78 22.03
CA PHE A 368 0.05 -26.96 20.79
C PHE A 368 0.91 -25.76 20.37
N GLY A 369 1.84 -25.33 21.23
CA GLY A 369 2.95 -24.46 20.84
C GLY A 369 3.90 -25.12 19.81
N PRO A 370 4.86 -24.38 19.21
CA PRO A 370 5.80 -24.90 18.21
C PRO A 370 6.57 -26.15 18.68
N ALA A 371 6.83 -26.25 19.99
CA ALA A 371 7.50 -27.38 20.62
C ALA A 371 6.64 -28.67 20.72
N CYS A 372 5.30 -28.56 20.63
CA CYS A 372 4.35 -29.65 20.88
C CYS A 372 3.95 -30.46 19.63
N THR A 373 4.49 -30.14 18.44
CA THR A 373 3.93 -30.65 17.16
C THR A 373 4.94 -31.36 16.24
N SER A 374 6.05 -31.86 16.78
CA SER A 374 7.04 -32.64 16.02
C SER A 374 6.66 -34.11 15.78
N GLY A 375 5.59 -34.62 16.42
CA GLY A 375 5.20 -36.05 16.37
C GLY A 375 4.08 -36.43 15.39
N GLY A 376 3.36 -35.47 14.80
CA GLY A 376 2.18 -35.75 13.97
C GLY A 376 2.51 -36.36 12.60
N SER A 377 1.62 -37.22 12.09
CA SER A 377 1.75 -37.84 10.75
C SER A 377 1.32 -36.87 9.64
N LYS A 378 2.07 -36.84 8.53
CA LYS A 378 1.81 -35.94 7.39
C LYS A 378 1.00 -36.66 6.30
N LEU A 379 -0.06 -36.01 5.83
CA LEU A 379 -0.96 -36.51 4.80
C LEU A 379 -1.14 -35.48 3.69
N MET A 380 -0.93 -35.88 2.44
CA MET A 380 -1.16 -35.04 1.26
C MET A 380 -2.58 -35.25 0.73
N VAL A 381 -3.37 -34.18 0.61
CA VAL A 381 -4.78 -34.22 0.19
C VAL A 381 -5.03 -33.23 -0.96
N PRO A 382 -5.79 -33.59 -2.02
CA PRO A 382 -6.13 -32.65 -3.08
C PRO A 382 -6.91 -31.43 -2.56
N LYS A 383 -6.56 -30.21 -3.00
CA LYS A 383 -7.21 -28.95 -2.57
C LYS A 383 -8.73 -28.90 -2.77
N GLY A 384 -9.23 -29.61 -3.79
CA GLY A 384 -10.65 -29.67 -4.13
C GLY A 384 -11.44 -30.79 -3.43
N SER A 385 -10.82 -31.52 -2.49
CA SER A 385 -11.51 -32.64 -1.83
C SER A 385 -12.65 -32.13 -0.93
N THR A 386 -13.70 -32.93 -0.78
CA THR A 386 -14.78 -32.66 0.18
C THR A 386 -14.41 -33.18 1.57
N PHE A 387 -15.14 -32.73 2.60
CA PHE A 387 -14.93 -33.21 3.97
C PHE A 387 -15.13 -34.72 4.12
N GLY A 388 -16.09 -35.31 3.38
CA GLY A 388 -16.27 -36.77 3.33
C GLY A 388 -15.05 -37.50 2.75
N GLN A 389 -14.49 -36.99 1.66
CA GLN A 389 -13.28 -37.55 1.04
C GLN A 389 -12.05 -37.42 1.94
N LEU A 390 -11.92 -36.29 2.66
CA LEU A 390 -10.86 -36.11 3.66
C LEU A 390 -10.96 -37.16 4.77
N ARG A 391 -12.16 -37.38 5.29
CA ARG A 391 -12.41 -38.37 6.35
C ARG A 391 -12.02 -39.79 5.92
N GLU A 392 -12.35 -40.19 4.70
CA GLU A 392 -11.93 -41.47 4.14
C GLU A 392 -10.41 -41.58 3.98
N GLN A 393 -9.75 -40.50 3.53
CA GLN A 393 -8.30 -40.47 3.36
C GLN A 393 -7.56 -40.54 4.70
N VAL A 394 -8.03 -39.83 5.73
CA VAL A 394 -7.46 -39.91 7.08
C VAL A 394 -7.70 -41.29 7.69
N ALA A 395 -8.91 -41.85 7.56
CA ALA A 395 -9.20 -43.22 8.01
C ALA A 395 -8.26 -44.26 7.38
N LYS A 396 -8.05 -44.15 6.06
CA LYS A 396 -7.12 -45.01 5.32
C LYS A 396 -5.67 -44.81 5.75
N HIS A 397 -5.25 -43.57 5.99
CA HIS A 397 -3.89 -43.25 6.43
C HIS A 397 -3.61 -43.78 7.84
N SER A 398 -4.55 -43.59 8.76
CA SER A 398 -4.47 -44.04 10.15
C SER A 398 -4.83 -45.52 10.35
N LYS A 399 -5.24 -46.22 9.28
CA LYS A 399 -5.67 -47.64 9.29
C LYS A 399 -6.84 -47.92 10.24
N LEU A 400 -7.77 -46.98 10.34
CA LEU A 400 -8.96 -47.08 11.18
C LEU A 400 -10.23 -47.11 10.33
N PRO A 401 -11.30 -47.80 10.75
CA PRO A 401 -12.60 -47.69 10.10
C PRO A 401 -13.12 -46.26 10.11
N VAL A 402 -13.69 -45.80 9.00
CA VAL A 402 -14.19 -44.42 8.83
C VAL A 402 -15.20 -44.02 9.92
N HIS A 403 -15.97 -44.99 10.44
CA HIS A 403 -16.97 -44.77 11.49
C HIS A 403 -16.39 -44.67 12.91
N GLU A 404 -15.14 -45.07 13.12
CA GLU A 404 -14.45 -44.99 14.42
C GLU A 404 -13.63 -43.72 14.59
N ILE A 405 -13.63 -42.83 13.58
CA ILE A 405 -12.86 -41.59 13.61
C ILE A 405 -13.75 -40.35 13.60
N ARG A 406 -13.32 -39.33 14.35
CA ARG A 406 -13.86 -37.98 14.32
C ARG A 406 -12.73 -36.98 14.07
N LEU A 407 -12.93 -36.08 13.11
CA LEU A 407 -11.97 -35.04 12.76
C LEU A 407 -12.35 -33.72 13.43
N TRP A 408 -11.37 -33.08 14.04
CA TRP A 408 -11.48 -31.75 14.64
C TRP A 408 -10.62 -30.77 13.85
N LEU A 409 -11.25 -29.69 13.39
CA LEU A 409 -10.59 -28.61 12.66
C LEU A 409 -10.27 -27.47 13.64
N PHE A 410 -9.08 -26.90 13.53
CA PHE A 410 -8.66 -25.78 14.36
C PHE A 410 -8.97 -24.45 13.68
N ALA A 411 -9.44 -23.47 14.44
CA ALA A 411 -9.53 -22.07 14.02
C ALA A 411 -9.01 -21.17 15.15
N ARG A 412 -8.30 -20.10 14.80
CA ARG A 412 -7.78 -19.10 15.75
C ARG A 412 -8.93 -18.16 16.14
N GLN A 413 -9.00 -17.73 17.40
CA GLN A 413 -9.92 -16.67 17.81
C GLN A 413 -9.20 -15.32 17.74
N GLY A 414 -9.87 -14.33 17.15
CA GLY A 414 -9.33 -12.99 16.95
C GLY A 414 -8.98 -12.28 18.27
N ASN A 415 -7.83 -11.60 18.22
CA ASN A 415 -7.36 -10.50 19.08
C ASN A 415 -7.45 -10.67 20.60
N ALA A 416 -6.60 -11.54 21.16
CA ALA A 416 -5.72 -11.29 22.33
C ALA A 416 -5.14 -12.63 22.80
N THR A 417 -3.82 -12.75 22.85
CA THR A 417 -3.02 -13.96 23.21
C THR A 417 -3.18 -15.18 22.27
N PRO A 418 -2.08 -15.83 21.85
CA PRO A 418 -2.11 -16.97 20.91
C PRO A 418 -2.54 -18.23 21.67
N VAL A 419 -3.84 -18.40 21.88
CA VAL A 419 -4.38 -19.61 22.50
C VAL A 419 -4.79 -20.59 21.39
N ASN A 420 -3.94 -21.58 21.11
CA ASN A 420 -4.23 -22.69 20.21
C ASN A 420 -5.14 -23.72 20.91
N GLN A 421 -6.42 -23.38 21.12
CA GLN A 421 -7.43 -24.34 21.58
C GLN A 421 -8.20 -24.92 20.38
N PRO A 422 -8.68 -26.18 20.46
CA PRO A 422 -9.70 -26.65 19.54
C PRO A 422 -10.94 -25.76 19.74
N SER A 423 -11.14 -24.81 18.84
CA SER A 423 -12.25 -23.89 18.91
C SER A 423 -13.56 -24.65 18.77
N ARG A 424 -14.51 -24.30 19.67
CA ARG A 424 -15.97 -24.47 19.61
C ARG A 424 -16.45 -25.39 18.48
N ILE A 425 -17.08 -26.52 18.83
CA ILE A 425 -17.75 -27.48 17.93
C ILE A 425 -18.33 -26.75 16.71
N VAL A 426 -17.58 -26.69 15.62
CA VAL A 426 -18.18 -26.45 14.33
C VAL A 426 -18.91 -27.75 14.06
N VAL A 427 -20.24 -27.70 14.03
CA VAL A 427 -21.07 -28.84 13.60
C VAL A 427 -20.39 -29.45 12.38
N PRO A 428 -20.13 -30.78 12.35
CA PRO A 428 -19.39 -31.38 11.26
C PRO A 428 -19.93 -30.85 9.93
N PRO A 429 -19.08 -30.28 9.06
CA PRO A 429 -19.49 -29.84 7.74
C PRO A 429 -20.31 -30.93 7.06
N ALA A 430 -21.30 -30.57 6.24
CA ALA A 430 -21.93 -31.57 5.38
C ALA A 430 -20.82 -32.30 4.59
N LEU A 431 -20.97 -33.61 4.35
CA LEU A 431 -19.91 -34.42 3.72
C LEU A 431 -19.49 -33.89 2.35
N ASP A 432 -20.38 -33.15 1.68
CA ASP A 432 -20.19 -32.54 0.37
C ASP A 432 -19.52 -31.15 0.43
N THR A 433 -19.29 -30.62 1.64
CA THR A 433 -18.66 -29.31 1.82
C THR A 433 -17.20 -29.37 1.34
N PRO A 434 -16.80 -28.50 0.40
CA PRO A 434 -15.41 -28.39 -0.02
C PRO A 434 -14.51 -27.96 1.15
N ILE A 435 -13.37 -28.62 1.31
CA ILE A 435 -12.39 -28.33 2.37
C ILE A 435 -12.01 -26.83 2.38
N ASN A 436 -11.90 -26.19 1.22
CA ASN A 436 -11.55 -24.77 1.09
C ASN A 436 -12.63 -23.78 1.58
N SER A 437 -13.88 -24.22 1.79
CA SER A 437 -15.01 -23.33 2.10
C SER A 437 -15.28 -23.14 3.59
N GLN A 438 -14.84 -24.09 4.44
CA GLN A 438 -15.02 -24.02 5.90
C GLN A 438 -13.72 -24.16 6.70
N LEU A 439 -12.60 -24.56 6.08
CA LEU A 439 -11.27 -24.33 6.65
C LEU A 439 -10.78 -22.92 6.35
N ALA A 440 -11.56 -21.92 6.76
CA ALA A 440 -11.00 -20.63 7.14
C ALA A 440 -10.14 -20.84 8.39
N LEU A 441 -9.05 -21.59 8.22
CA LEU A 441 -7.83 -21.41 8.97
C LEU A 441 -7.43 -19.98 8.63
N ASP A 442 -7.48 -19.07 9.60
CA ASP A 442 -7.01 -17.69 9.41
C ASP A 442 -5.69 -17.73 8.64
N PHE A 443 -5.75 -17.19 7.43
CA PHE A 443 -4.67 -17.18 6.46
C PHE A 443 -3.72 -16.06 6.87
N ASP A 444 -2.56 -16.38 7.42
CA ASP A 444 -1.40 -15.53 7.17
C ASP A 444 -0.96 -15.87 5.74
N GLU A 445 -1.26 -14.99 4.79
CA GLU A 445 -0.69 -15.08 3.44
C GLU A 445 0.84 -14.91 3.45
N ASP A 446 1.42 -14.52 4.61
CA ASP A 446 2.84 -14.30 4.84
C ASP A 446 3.64 -15.55 5.28
N GLU A 447 3.02 -16.70 5.55
CA GLU A 447 3.76 -17.95 5.79
C GLU A 447 4.06 -18.69 4.48
N VAL A 448 5.34 -18.74 4.11
CA VAL A 448 5.90 -19.43 2.92
C VAL A 448 5.56 -20.94 2.85
N ASN A 449 4.96 -21.52 3.90
CA ASN A 449 4.42 -22.88 3.87
C ASN A 449 3.40 -23.09 5.00
N PRO A 450 2.09 -22.80 4.81
CA PRO A 450 1.12 -22.92 5.90
C PRO A 450 0.94 -24.39 6.28
N LYS A 451 1.55 -24.82 7.40
CA LYS A 451 1.39 -26.17 7.94
C LYS A 451 -0.02 -26.33 8.49
N ARG A 452 -0.91 -26.94 7.71
CA ARG A 452 -2.31 -27.13 8.10
C ARG A 452 -2.44 -28.27 9.10
N LYS A 453 -3.01 -28.02 10.27
CA LYS A 453 -3.11 -29.01 11.37
C LYS A 453 -4.56 -29.49 11.53
N VAL A 454 -4.75 -30.80 11.64
CA VAL A 454 -6.04 -31.46 11.88
C VAL A 454 -5.87 -32.43 13.05
N PHE A 455 -6.80 -32.40 14.02
CA PHE A 455 -6.77 -33.34 15.14
C PHE A 455 -7.71 -34.51 14.90
N LEU A 456 -7.21 -35.72 15.12
CA LEU A 456 -7.91 -36.97 14.94
C LEU A 456 -8.29 -37.54 16.31
N GLU A 457 -9.58 -37.54 16.62
CA GLU A 457 -10.14 -38.27 17.75
C GLU A 457 -10.57 -39.66 17.30
N ILE A 458 -10.12 -40.67 18.04
CA ILE A 458 -10.46 -42.07 17.82
C ILE A 458 -11.50 -42.45 18.85
N ALA A 459 -12.64 -43.00 18.42
CA ALA A 459 -13.62 -43.56 19.34
C ALA A 459 -12.98 -44.75 20.07
N THR A 460 -12.69 -44.59 21.36
CA THR A 460 -12.20 -45.71 22.16
C THR A 460 -13.33 -46.72 22.33
N THR A 461 -13.08 -47.97 21.94
CA THR A 461 -14.00 -49.10 22.12
C THR A 461 -14.06 -49.59 23.57
N ASP A 462 -13.73 -48.74 24.55
CA ASP A 462 -14.09 -48.97 25.94
C ASP A 462 -15.57 -48.59 26.14
N VAL A 463 -16.42 -49.44 25.57
CA VAL A 463 -17.82 -49.53 25.96
C VAL A 463 -17.83 -50.02 27.40
N PHE A 464 -18.03 -49.13 28.37
CA PHE A 464 -18.67 -49.54 29.61
C PHE A 464 -20.04 -50.10 29.23
N PRO A 465 -20.30 -51.40 29.43
CA PRO A 465 -21.54 -52.00 29.00
C PRO A 465 -22.67 -51.47 29.86
N GLY A 466 -23.54 -50.65 29.26
CA GLY A 466 -24.81 -50.24 29.84
C GLY A 466 -24.85 -48.81 30.38
N SER A 467 -24.91 -47.83 29.48
CA SER A 467 -25.83 -46.70 29.66
C SER A 467 -25.99 -45.95 28.33
N GLY A 468 -27.16 -46.06 27.72
CA GLY A 468 -27.55 -45.11 26.69
C GLY A 468 -27.75 -43.75 27.36
N ARG A 469 -26.78 -42.83 27.21
CA ARG A 469 -26.94 -41.37 27.30
C ARG A 469 -25.67 -40.67 26.85
N GLU A 470 -25.89 -39.55 26.16
CA GLU A 470 -24.90 -38.60 25.63
C GLU A 470 -23.81 -38.27 26.67
N ILE A 471 -22.53 -38.33 26.27
CA ILE A 471 -21.45 -37.76 27.07
C ILE A 471 -21.37 -36.27 26.76
N ALA A 472 -21.90 -35.50 27.70
CA ALA A 472 -21.89 -34.04 27.73
C ALA A 472 -20.46 -33.48 27.94
N TYR A 473 -20.26 -32.28 27.39
CA TYR A 473 -19.12 -31.41 27.64
C TYR A 473 -18.90 -31.14 29.13
N LEU A 474 -17.66 -31.23 29.60
CA LEU A 474 -17.21 -30.56 30.82
C LEU A 474 -16.97 -29.08 30.49
N GLY A 475 -17.86 -28.23 30.96
CA GLY A 475 -17.71 -26.78 30.93
C GLY A 475 -18.74 -26.11 31.83
N GLN A 476 -18.26 -25.62 32.98
CA GLN A 476 -18.91 -24.85 34.05
C GLN A 476 -19.22 -25.67 35.31
N ALA A 477 -18.89 -25.22 36.52
CA ALA A 477 -18.28 -24.00 37.01
C ALA A 477 -17.82 -24.26 38.45
N SER A 478 -16.92 -23.45 39.01
CA SER A 478 -17.14 -22.76 40.30
C SER A 478 -15.83 -22.26 40.90
N GLN A 479 -15.95 -21.07 41.47
CA GLN A 479 -14.97 -20.34 42.26
C GLN A 479 -14.39 -21.20 43.38
N SER A 480 -13.08 -21.15 43.60
CA SER A 480 -12.49 -21.51 44.89
C SER A 480 -12.70 -20.36 45.88
N SER A 481 -13.82 -20.37 46.60
CA SER A 481 -13.87 -19.74 47.92
C SER A 481 -13.24 -20.69 48.92
N THR A 482 -12.05 -20.34 49.41
CA THR A 482 -11.47 -20.87 50.64
C THR A 482 -12.42 -20.60 51.80
N PHE A 483 -12.85 -21.64 52.53
CA PHE A 483 -13.15 -21.51 53.95
C PHE A 483 -12.81 -22.79 54.71
N HIS A 484 -12.04 -22.57 55.77
CA HIS A 484 -11.64 -23.52 56.78
C HIS A 484 -12.83 -24.16 57.49
N ASP A 485 -12.70 -25.44 57.79
CA ASP A 485 -13.44 -26.12 58.85
C ASP A 485 -12.98 -25.57 60.22
N GLY A 486 -13.93 -25.22 61.08
CA GLY A 486 -13.64 -24.63 62.38
C GLY A 486 -14.91 -24.31 63.18
N ALA A 487 -15.49 -25.33 63.77
CA ALA A 487 -16.54 -25.22 64.77
C ALA A 487 -16.04 -24.48 66.04
N ARG A 488 -16.55 -23.26 66.28
CA ARG A 488 -17.14 -22.75 67.54
C ARG A 488 -17.38 -21.25 67.47
#